data_AF-R6NZW3-F1
#
_entry.id   AF-R6NZW3-F1
#
_cell.length_a   1.000
_cell.length_b   1.000
_cell.length_c   1.000
_cell.angle_alpha   90.00
_cell.angle_beta   90.00
_cell.angle_gamma   90.00
#
_symmetry.space_group_name_H-M   'P 1'
#
loop_
_entity.id
_entity.type
_entity.pdbx_description
1 polymer ?
#
loop_
_entity_poly.entity_id
_entity_poly.type
_entity_poly.pdbx_seq_one_letter_code
_entity_poly.pdbx_strand_id
1 'polypeptide(L)'
;MFPEALNLRDEVVYLEDFEDIDPNEFAAETLLNSMDKAAGEDWCNFEEALAHINFDNKFPMPNHKEDETDEEDQELMQEYLLYMDMLTSGFINCSKIWQDFFRMWIKNIQQRIDGSEFMPKKTLIELFSDRNMHFFTFNYTKTLQKLYGIKKVIHIHNRVGQKLIFGHEKDAEIGLYQNLNFDDGPCISSSFLDEMILSFRKDTVSPLKKYNDFFKKLNYTIDEVYSYGFSYGKVDSVYIKKIISSISPNATWYFTEFESDDSAALRIKKIKLRKYGFKGTFDIFKG
;
A
#
# COMPACT_ATOMS: atom_id res chain seq x y z
N MET A 1 -18.06 4.22 -11.86
CA MET A 1 -18.03 4.07 -10.39
C MET A 1 -19.12 3.06 -10.10
N PHE A 2 -18.84 2.05 -9.26
CA PHE A 2 -19.71 0.90 -9.02
C PHE A 2 -20.48 1.15 -7.70
N PRO A 3 -21.69 1.73 -7.74
CA PRO A 3 -22.42 2.07 -6.52
C PRO A 3 -22.96 0.82 -5.80
N GLU A 4 -23.24 -0.26 -6.53
CA GLU A 4 -23.73 -1.52 -5.98
C GLU A 4 -22.65 -2.25 -5.17
N ALA A 5 -21.39 -2.15 -5.57
CA ALA A 5 -20.23 -2.64 -4.80
C ALA A 5 -20.15 -2.13 -3.34
N LEU A 6 -20.72 -0.95 -3.03
CA LEU A 6 -20.78 -0.45 -1.65
C LEU A 6 -21.82 -1.21 -0.81
N ASN A 7 -22.92 -1.64 -1.41
CA ASN A 7 -23.99 -2.36 -0.71
C ASN A 7 -23.59 -3.83 -0.48
N LEU A 8 -22.91 -4.43 -1.44
CA LEU A 8 -22.49 -5.84 -1.41
C LEU A 8 -21.17 -6.06 -0.66
N ARG A 9 -20.50 -4.98 -0.21
CA ARG A 9 -19.15 -5.03 0.38
C ARG A 9 -19.02 -6.09 1.46
N ASP A 10 -20.02 -6.28 2.31
CA ASP A 10 -19.93 -7.20 3.45
C ASP A 10 -20.71 -8.52 3.25
N GLU A 11 -21.27 -8.75 2.06
CA GLU A 11 -21.99 -9.98 1.71
C GLU A 11 -21.03 -11.12 1.36
N VAL A 12 -21.50 -12.37 1.55
CA VAL A 12 -20.78 -13.59 1.14
C VAL A 12 -20.98 -13.80 -0.35
N VAL A 13 -19.93 -14.24 -1.04
CA VAL A 13 -19.95 -14.47 -2.48
C VAL A 13 -20.14 -15.95 -2.74
N TYR A 14 -21.17 -16.30 -3.49
CA TYR A 14 -21.42 -17.66 -3.93
C TYR A 14 -20.97 -17.85 -5.38
N LEU A 15 -20.57 -19.07 -5.73
CA LEU A 15 -20.08 -19.46 -7.05
C LEU A 15 -21.15 -19.27 -8.13
N GLU A 16 -22.40 -19.45 -7.74
CA GLU A 16 -23.59 -19.22 -8.53
C GLU A 16 -23.71 -17.76 -8.99
N ASP A 17 -23.20 -16.81 -8.21
CA ASP A 17 -23.27 -15.39 -8.53
C ASP A 17 -22.21 -14.97 -9.56
N PHE A 18 -21.18 -15.78 -9.80
CA PHE A 18 -20.08 -15.42 -10.71
C PHE A 18 -20.50 -15.28 -12.18
N GLU A 19 -21.58 -15.93 -12.61
CA GLU A 19 -22.08 -15.79 -13.99
C GLU A 19 -22.78 -14.44 -14.22
N ASP A 20 -23.31 -13.83 -13.15
CA ASP A 20 -24.15 -12.64 -13.22
C ASP A 20 -23.44 -11.34 -12.75
N ILE A 21 -22.34 -11.45 -12.00
CA ILE A 21 -21.60 -10.28 -11.49
C ILE A 21 -20.58 -9.75 -12.53
N ASP A 22 -20.57 -8.43 -12.77
CA ASP A 22 -19.51 -7.80 -13.58
C ASP A 22 -18.13 -7.96 -12.90
N PRO A 23 -17.09 -8.43 -13.61
CA PRO A 23 -15.78 -8.65 -13.00
C PRO A 23 -15.14 -7.41 -12.33
N ASN A 24 -15.44 -6.19 -12.81
CA ASN A 24 -14.93 -4.98 -12.18
C ASN A 24 -15.73 -4.62 -10.92
N GLU A 25 -17.04 -4.83 -10.94
CA GLU A 25 -17.89 -4.69 -9.76
C GLU A 25 -17.46 -5.65 -8.65
N PHE A 26 -17.30 -6.94 -8.98
CA PHE A 26 -16.79 -7.95 -8.07
C PHE A 26 -15.43 -7.56 -7.47
N ALA A 27 -14.50 -7.12 -8.33
CA ALA A 27 -13.21 -6.64 -7.87
C ALA A 27 -13.32 -5.40 -6.99
N ALA A 28 -14.24 -4.47 -7.27
CA ALA A 28 -14.41 -3.25 -6.48
C ALA A 28 -14.95 -3.57 -5.09
N GLU A 29 -15.98 -4.42 -5.02
CA GLU A 29 -16.58 -4.90 -3.77
C GLU A 29 -15.54 -5.61 -2.90
N THR A 30 -14.79 -6.52 -3.50
CA THR A 30 -13.76 -7.31 -2.82
C THR A 30 -12.63 -6.40 -2.31
N LEU A 31 -12.21 -5.40 -3.10
CA LEU A 31 -11.19 -4.44 -2.68
C LEU A 31 -11.66 -3.60 -1.49
N LEU A 32 -12.89 -3.08 -1.56
CA LEU A 32 -13.48 -2.27 -0.50
C LEU A 32 -13.56 -3.08 0.81
N ASN A 33 -14.06 -4.31 0.74
CA ASN A 33 -14.18 -5.18 1.91
C ASN A 33 -12.83 -5.41 2.59
N SER A 34 -11.82 -5.83 1.82
CA SER A 34 -10.53 -6.15 2.40
C SER A 34 -9.77 -4.91 2.87
N MET A 35 -9.83 -3.80 2.14
CA MET A 35 -9.11 -2.57 2.53
C MET A 35 -9.73 -1.92 3.76
N ASP A 36 -11.07 -1.82 3.82
CA ASP A 36 -11.76 -1.18 4.94
C ASP A 36 -11.54 -1.97 6.24
N LYS A 37 -11.50 -3.31 6.17
CA LYS A 37 -11.17 -4.16 7.31
C LYS A 37 -9.70 -4.09 7.72
N ALA A 38 -8.77 -3.92 6.76
CA ALA A 38 -7.34 -3.90 7.04
C ALA A 38 -6.81 -2.53 7.51
N ALA A 39 -7.36 -1.42 7.00
CA ALA A 39 -6.84 -0.07 7.27
C ALA A 39 -7.90 0.97 7.67
N GLY A 40 -9.16 0.59 7.82
CA GLY A 40 -10.27 1.54 7.96
C GLY A 40 -10.54 2.30 6.66
N GLU A 41 -11.54 3.18 6.67
CA GLU A 41 -12.06 3.86 5.45
C GLU A 41 -11.11 4.93 4.87
N ASP A 42 -10.13 5.40 5.66
CA ASP A 42 -9.22 6.48 5.25
C ASP A 42 -8.05 5.99 4.36
N TRP A 43 -7.82 4.68 4.30
CA TRP A 43 -6.79 4.01 3.48
C TRP A 43 -5.37 4.60 3.63
N CYS A 44 -5.09 5.21 4.80
CA CYS A 44 -3.86 5.95 5.05
C CYS A 44 -2.61 5.07 5.05
N ASN A 45 -2.77 3.76 5.24
CA ASN A 45 -1.73 2.74 5.18
C ASN A 45 -1.97 1.71 4.06
N PHE A 46 -2.55 2.14 2.93
CA PHE A 46 -2.93 1.28 1.79
C PHE A 46 -1.90 0.20 1.43
N GLU A 47 -0.62 0.52 1.25
CA GLU A 47 0.40 -0.47 0.87
C GLU A 47 0.71 -1.50 1.96
N GLU A 48 0.56 -1.12 3.23
CA GLU A 48 0.68 -2.05 4.36
C GLU A 48 -0.57 -2.92 4.48
N ALA A 49 -1.75 -2.35 4.20
CA ALA A 49 -3.03 -3.06 4.13
C ALA A 49 -3.04 -4.14 3.03
N LEU A 50 -2.41 -3.84 1.87
CA LEU A 50 -2.24 -4.82 0.78
C LEU A 50 -1.47 -6.08 1.22
N ALA A 51 -0.65 -6.00 2.27
CA ALA A 51 0.09 -7.13 2.81
C ALA A 51 -0.77 -8.05 3.68
N HIS A 52 -1.94 -7.57 4.13
CA HIS A 52 -2.79 -8.19 5.15
C HIS A 52 -4.23 -8.42 4.65
N ILE A 53 -4.41 -8.43 3.33
CA ILE A 53 -5.70 -8.69 2.71
C ILE A 53 -6.19 -10.08 3.11
N ASN A 54 -7.40 -10.14 3.63
CA ASN A 54 -8.11 -11.37 3.92
C ASN A 54 -9.48 -11.35 3.24
N PHE A 55 -9.88 -12.50 2.69
CA PHE A 55 -11.18 -12.76 2.05
C PHE A 55 -12.00 -13.83 2.75
N ASP A 56 -11.56 -14.37 3.89
CA ASP A 56 -12.24 -15.48 4.56
C ASP A 56 -13.72 -15.17 4.82
N ASN A 57 -14.01 -13.92 5.16
CA ASN A 57 -15.37 -13.44 5.40
C ASN A 57 -16.22 -13.25 4.13
N LYS A 58 -15.63 -13.38 2.94
CA LYS A 58 -16.33 -13.35 1.65
C LYS A 58 -16.68 -14.76 1.17
N PHE A 59 -16.12 -15.78 1.79
CA PHE A 59 -16.34 -17.16 1.40
C PHE A 59 -17.50 -17.79 2.18
N PRO A 60 -18.30 -18.66 1.53
CA PRO A 60 -19.30 -19.43 2.24
C PRO A 60 -18.62 -20.43 3.17
N MET A 61 -19.29 -20.76 4.27
CA MET A 61 -18.81 -21.78 5.21
C MET A 61 -19.40 -23.16 4.84
N PRO A 62 -18.68 -24.27 5.09
CA PRO A 62 -19.24 -25.60 4.93
C PRO A 62 -20.44 -25.78 5.88
N ASN A 63 -21.50 -26.40 5.38
CA ASN A 63 -22.77 -26.54 6.11
C ASN A 63 -22.82 -27.88 6.85
N HIS A 64 -22.07 -27.97 7.95
CA HIS A 64 -22.03 -29.16 8.81
C HIS A 64 -23.38 -29.44 9.48
N LYS A 65 -23.65 -30.73 9.74
CA LYS A 65 -24.83 -31.18 10.49
C LYS A 65 -24.45 -31.54 11.92
N GLU A 66 -25.37 -31.39 12.88
CA GLU A 66 -25.09 -31.71 14.30
C GLU A 66 -24.75 -33.20 14.53
N ASP A 67 -25.29 -34.11 13.70
CA ASP A 67 -25.11 -35.57 13.81
C ASP A 67 -24.29 -36.16 12.64
N GLU A 68 -23.35 -35.41 12.08
CA GLU A 68 -22.53 -35.82 10.93
C GLU A 68 -21.55 -36.95 11.29
N THR A 69 -21.47 -37.99 10.44
CA THR A 69 -20.45 -39.06 10.59
C THR A 69 -19.10 -38.63 10.00
N ASP A 70 -18.01 -39.29 10.42
CA ASP A 70 -16.66 -39.01 9.88
C ASP A 70 -16.56 -39.17 8.35
N GLU A 71 -17.36 -40.06 7.75
CA GLU A 71 -17.40 -40.28 6.30
C GLU A 71 -18.16 -39.16 5.58
N GLU A 72 -19.29 -38.71 6.14
CA GLU A 72 -20.06 -37.58 5.63
C GLU A 72 -19.28 -36.25 5.73
N ASP A 73 -18.57 -36.02 6.83
CA ASP A 73 -17.68 -34.86 6.99
C ASP A 73 -16.59 -34.85 5.92
N GLN A 74 -15.94 -36.00 5.67
CA GLN A 74 -14.91 -36.10 4.64
C GLN A 74 -15.45 -35.84 3.23
N GLU A 75 -16.65 -36.32 2.90
CA GLU A 75 -17.31 -36.04 1.62
C GLU A 75 -17.67 -34.56 1.48
N LEU A 76 -18.31 -33.97 2.51
CA LEU A 76 -18.63 -32.54 2.55
C LEU A 76 -17.39 -31.67 2.36
N MET A 77 -16.30 -32.02 3.05
CA MET A 77 -15.07 -31.25 2.94
C MET A 77 -14.41 -31.37 1.58
N GLN A 78 -14.49 -32.53 0.91
CA GLN A 78 -14.00 -32.67 -0.46
C GLN A 78 -14.79 -31.80 -1.45
N GLU A 79 -16.11 -31.79 -1.34
CA GLU A 79 -16.97 -30.94 -2.18
C GLU A 79 -16.70 -29.46 -1.94
N TYR A 80 -16.60 -29.05 -0.68
CA TYR A 80 -16.28 -27.68 -0.30
C TYR A 80 -14.91 -27.25 -0.87
N LEU A 81 -13.88 -28.10 -0.78
CA LEU A 81 -12.56 -27.76 -1.31
C LEU A 81 -12.59 -27.56 -2.84
N LEU A 82 -13.35 -28.35 -3.59
CA LEU A 82 -13.54 -28.16 -5.03
C LEU A 82 -14.30 -26.87 -5.36
N TYR A 83 -15.36 -26.58 -4.61
CA TYR A 83 -16.11 -25.34 -4.72
C TYR A 83 -15.20 -24.12 -4.51
N MET A 84 -14.39 -24.17 -3.45
CA MET A 84 -13.46 -23.10 -3.10
C MET A 84 -12.33 -22.92 -4.12
N ASP A 85 -11.82 -23.99 -4.73
CA ASP A 85 -10.83 -23.91 -5.81
C ASP A 85 -11.41 -23.14 -7.02
N MET A 86 -12.65 -23.47 -7.41
CA MET A 86 -13.34 -22.77 -8.48
C MET A 86 -13.63 -21.30 -8.12
N LEU A 87 -14.10 -21.03 -6.89
CA LEU A 87 -14.42 -19.70 -6.40
C LEU A 87 -13.19 -18.78 -6.38
N THR A 88 -12.07 -19.28 -5.83
CA THR A 88 -10.82 -18.53 -5.71
C THR A 88 -10.19 -18.19 -7.07
N SER A 89 -10.47 -18.98 -8.12
CA SER A 89 -10.04 -18.66 -9.48
C SER A 89 -10.60 -17.32 -9.99
N GLY A 90 -11.81 -16.94 -9.56
CA GLY A 90 -12.42 -15.65 -9.89
C GLY A 90 -11.69 -14.45 -9.28
N PHE A 91 -11.11 -14.62 -8.08
CA PHE A 91 -10.35 -13.57 -7.38
C PHE A 91 -9.01 -13.25 -8.06
N ILE A 92 -8.45 -14.18 -8.86
CA ILE A 92 -7.18 -13.94 -9.60
C ILE A 92 -7.30 -12.70 -10.49
N ASN A 93 -8.46 -12.51 -11.12
CA ASN A 93 -8.71 -11.36 -12.00
C ASN A 93 -8.83 -10.05 -11.21
N CYS A 94 -9.29 -10.09 -9.95
CA CYS A 94 -9.40 -8.91 -9.09
C CYS A 94 -8.05 -8.22 -8.93
N SER A 95 -6.97 -8.98 -8.74
CA SER A 95 -5.62 -8.41 -8.56
C SER A 95 -5.18 -7.49 -9.70
N LYS A 96 -5.49 -7.85 -10.95
CA LYS A 96 -5.18 -7.04 -12.13
C LYS A 96 -6.07 -5.81 -12.19
N ILE A 97 -7.37 -5.99 -11.94
CA ILE A 97 -8.35 -4.91 -11.94
C ILE A 97 -8.04 -3.87 -10.86
N TRP A 98 -7.61 -4.29 -9.67
CA TRP A 98 -7.19 -3.40 -8.58
C TRP A 98 -6.02 -2.52 -8.96
N GLN A 99 -5.06 -3.04 -9.75
CA GLN A 99 -3.97 -2.21 -10.26
C GLN A 99 -4.50 -1.10 -11.18
N ASP A 100 -5.55 -1.38 -11.95
CA ASP A 100 -6.17 -0.39 -12.81
C ASP A 100 -7.06 0.58 -12.04
N PHE A 101 -7.78 0.13 -11.01
CA PHE A 101 -8.48 1.01 -10.07
C PHE A 101 -7.54 1.96 -9.36
N PHE A 102 -6.41 1.46 -8.86
CA PHE A 102 -5.39 2.30 -8.25
C PHE A 102 -4.88 3.36 -9.24
N ARG A 103 -4.58 2.96 -10.48
CA ARG A 103 -4.17 3.93 -11.53
C ARG A 103 -5.27 4.95 -11.84
N MET A 104 -6.53 4.54 -11.89
CA MET A 104 -7.67 5.42 -12.10
C MET A 104 -7.83 6.42 -10.95
N TRP A 105 -7.71 5.95 -9.71
CA TRP A 105 -7.78 6.80 -8.51
C TRP A 105 -6.67 7.86 -8.52
N ILE A 106 -5.42 7.46 -8.73
CA ILE A 106 -4.29 8.40 -8.85
C ILE A 106 -4.50 9.37 -10.02
N LYS A 107 -5.05 8.91 -11.16
CA LYS A 107 -5.37 9.78 -12.30
C LYS A 107 -6.44 10.81 -11.95
N ASN A 108 -7.47 10.42 -11.18
CA ASN A 108 -8.51 11.34 -10.72
C ASN A 108 -7.91 12.42 -9.80
N ILE A 109 -7.09 12.04 -8.82
CA ILE A 109 -6.40 13.02 -7.96
C ILE A 109 -5.53 13.96 -8.81
N GLN A 110 -4.80 13.43 -9.80
CA GLN A 110 -4.01 14.27 -10.71
C GLN A 110 -4.88 15.25 -11.50
N GLN A 111 -6.07 14.86 -11.96
CA GLN A 111 -6.98 15.75 -12.68
C GLN A 111 -7.45 16.90 -11.78
N ARG A 112 -7.74 16.63 -10.50
CA ARG A 112 -8.10 17.67 -9.52
C ARG A 112 -6.95 18.66 -9.29
N ILE A 113 -5.71 18.17 -9.23
CA ILE A 113 -4.50 19.01 -9.17
C ILE A 113 -4.37 19.86 -10.44
N ASP A 114 -4.54 19.27 -11.62
CA ASP A 114 -4.47 20.00 -12.89
C ASP A 114 -5.61 21.02 -13.04
N GLY A 115 -6.78 20.73 -12.47
CA GLY A 115 -7.95 21.61 -12.39
C GLY A 115 -7.86 22.71 -11.34
N SER A 116 -6.72 22.86 -10.66
CA SER A 116 -6.49 23.91 -9.65
C SER A 116 -7.44 23.85 -8.45
N GLU A 117 -7.92 22.67 -8.09
CA GLU A 117 -8.69 22.46 -6.84
C GLU A 117 -7.84 22.59 -5.57
N PHE A 118 -6.51 22.53 -5.71
CA PHE A 118 -5.56 22.63 -4.60
C PHE A 118 -4.70 23.88 -4.73
N MET A 119 -4.44 24.54 -3.60
CA MET A 119 -3.59 25.74 -3.52
C MET A 119 -2.24 25.40 -2.87
N PRO A 120 -1.12 25.92 -3.39
CA PRO A 120 0.18 25.75 -2.75
C PRO A 120 0.26 26.57 -1.46
N LYS A 121 0.91 26.01 -0.44
CA LYS A 121 1.25 26.73 0.79
C LYS A 121 2.40 27.72 0.54
N LYS A 122 2.26 28.97 1.00
CA LYS A 122 3.25 30.04 0.82
C LYS A 122 4.61 29.72 1.44
N THR A 123 4.60 29.20 2.66
CA THR A 123 5.77 28.70 3.41
C THR A 123 6.57 27.66 2.63
N LEU A 124 5.90 26.74 1.93
CA LEU A 124 6.55 25.75 1.08
C LEU A 124 7.10 26.34 -0.22
N ILE A 125 6.43 27.35 -0.78
CA ILE A 125 6.99 28.10 -1.92
C ILE A 125 8.31 28.78 -1.52
N GLU A 126 8.34 29.40 -0.34
CA GLU A 126 9.54 30.03 0.20
C GLU A 126 10.65 29.00 0.47
N LEU A 127 10.34 27.89 1.13
CA LEU A 127 11.27 26.80 1.37
C LEU A 127 11.86 26.25 0.06
N PHE A 128 11.00 25.94 -0.92
CA PHE A 128 11.41 25.34 -2.19
C PHE A 128 12.12 26.29 -3.16
N SER A 129 12.27 27.57 -2.78
CA SER A 129 13.01 28.55 -3.58
C SER A 129 14.54 28.32 -3.55
N ASP A 130 15.04 27.56 -2.58
CA ASP A 130 16.45 27.15 -2.55
C ASP A 130 16.77 26.16 -3.68
N ARG A 131 17.70 26.56 -4.54
CA ARG A 131 18.13 25.82 -5.73
C ARG A 131 18.95 24.57 -5.40
N ASN A 132 19.48 24.48 -4.18
CA ASN A 132 20.24 23.33 -3.72
C ASN A 132 19.34 22.20 -3.17
N MET A 133 18.03 22.45 -3.05
CA MET A 133 17.10 21.42 -2.58
C MET A 133 16.99 20.25 -3.56
N HIS A 134 16.95 19.07 -2.97
CA HIS A 134 16.72 17.81 -3.65
C HIS A 134 15.30 17.32 -3.35
N PHE A 135 14.51 17.04 -4.39
CA PHE A 135 13.12 16.59 -4.24
C PHE A 135 12.99 15.10 -4.54
N PHE A 136 12.54 14.35 -3.54
CA PHE A 136 12.31 12.91 -3.60
C PHE A 136 10.91 12.62 -3.09
N THR A 137 10.12 11.87 -3.86
CA THR A 137 8.72 11.60 -3.52
C THR A 137 8.35 10.16 -3.75
N PHE A 138 7.55 9.65 -2.82
CA PHE A 138 6.87 8.36 -2.85
C PHE A 138 5.45 8.49 -3.41
N ASN A 139 4.96 9.72 -3.61
CA ASN A 139 3.62 9.99 -4.13
C ASN A 139 3.59 9.76 -5.66
N TYR A 140 2.46 9.26 -6.14
CA TYR A 140 2.23 8.90 -7.55
C TYR A 140 1.78 10.09 -8.41
N THR A 141 1.47 11.23 -7.82
CA THR A 141 0.98 12.43 -8.50
C THR A 141 2.09 13.44 -8.77
N LYS A 142 1.86 14.37 -9.71
CA LYS A 142 2.81 15.44 -10.08
C LYS A 142 2.65 16.69 -9.21
N THR A 143 2.25 16.55 -7.94
CA THR A 143 1.93 17.65 -7.03
C THR A 143 3.04 18.69 -6.94
N LEU A 144 4.29 18.27 -6.69
CA LEU A 144 5.43 19.18 -6.60
C LEU A 144 5.69 19.93 -7.91
N GLN A 145 5.48 19.27 -9.05
CA GLN A 145 5.69 19.89 -10.35
C GLN A 145 4.57 20.86 -10.73
N LYS A 146 3.32 20.55 -10.36
CA LYS A 146 2.13 21.30 -10.75
C LYS A 146 1.82 22.46 -9.81
N LEU A 147 1.84 22.23 -8.50
CA LEU A 147 1.51 23.26 -7.52
C LEU A 147 2.71 24.15 -7.19
N TYR A 148 3.93 23.60 -7.21
CA TYR A 148 5.14 24.30 -6.75
C TYR A 148 6.15 24.58 -7.87
N GLY A 149 5.88 24.18 -9.12
CA GLY A 149 6.74 24.46 -10.27
C GLY A 149 8.11 23.74 -10.25
N ILE A 150 8.27 22.73 -9.41
CA ILE A 150 9.56 22.03 -9.23
C ILE A 150 9.84 21.14 -10.43
N LYS A 151 10.90 21.45 -11.19
CA LYS A 151 11.21 20.70 -12.43
C LYS A 151 11.81 19.32 -12.17
N LYS A 152 12.72 19.21 -11.20
CA LYS A 152 13.49 18.00 -10.91
C LYS A 152 12.98 17.34 -9.64
N VAL A 153 12.07 16.38 -9.81
CA VAL A 153 11.53 15.56 -8.72
C VAL A 153 11.80 14.10 -9.04
N ILE A 154 12.37 13.36 -8.08
CA ILE A 154 12.57 11.92 -8.18
C ILE A 154 11.31 11.22 -7.69
N HIS A 155 10.61 10.58 -8.63
CA HIS A 155 9.43 9.76 -8.37
C HIS A 155 9.89 8.31 -8.24
N ILE A 156 10.23 7.90 -7.01
CA ILE A 156 10.85 6.59 -6.78
C ILE A 156 9.92 5.44 -7.19
N HIS A 157 8.62 5.65 -7.02
CA HIS A 157 7.56 4.70 -7.39
C HIS A 157 6.92 4.95 -8.76
N ASN A 158 7.61 5.71 -9.61
CA ASN A 158 7.03 6.31 -10.81
C ASN A 158 5.81 7.20 -10.48
N ARG A 159 5.09 7.64 -11.51
CA ARG A 159 3.99 8.60 -11.39
C ARG A 159 2.91 8.36 -12.43
N VAL A 160 1.78 9.03 -12.27
CA VAL A 160 0.67 9.07 -13.22
C VAL A 160 1.15 9.26 -14.67
N GLY A 161 0.65 8.39 -15.55
CA GLY A 161 1.11 8.26 -16.94
C GLY A 161 2.31 7.30 -17.13
N GLN A 162 2.74 6.61 -16.08
CA GLN A 162 3.74 5.54 -16.12
C GLN A 162 3.22 4.30 -15.39
N LYS A 163 3.90 3.16 -15.55
CA LYS A 163 3.63 1.97 -14.75
C LYS A 163 4.02 2.23 -13.30
N LEU A 164 3.03 2.39 -12.41
CA LEU A 164 3.25 2.66 -10.99
C LEU A 164 3.93 1.46 -10.31
N ILE A 165 4.75 1.74 -9.30
CA ILE A 165 5.43 0.73 -8.48
C ILE A 165 4.90 0.84 -7.06
N PHE A 166 3.97 -0.01 -6.69
CA PHE A 166 3.32 -0.03 -5.38
C PHE A 166 3.18 -1.48 -4.92
N GLY A 167 2.86 -1.66 -3.65
CA GLY A 167 2.71 -2.99 -3.05
C GLY A 167 3.50 -3.15 -1.75
N HIS A 168 3.55 -4.38 -1.24
CA HIS A 168 4.15 -4.66 0.06
C HIS A 168 5.58 -5.22 -0.03
N GLU A 169 6.24 -5.33 1.13
CA GLU A 169 7.62 -5.85 1.22
C GLU A 169 7.70 -7.34 0.94
N LYS A 170 8.84 -7.74 0.38
CA LYS A 170 9.25 -9.12 0.13
C LYS A 170 9.74 -9.79 1.43
N ASP A 171 8.88 -9.94 2.44
CA ASP A 171 9.12 -10.99 3.43
C ASP A 171 8.41 -12.25 2.93
N ALA A 172 9.21 -13.19 2.47
CA ALA A 172 8.79 -14.38 1.76
C ALA A 172 8.76 -15.62 2.66
N GLU A 173 8.55 -15.49 3.97
CA GLU A 173 8.66 -16.66 4.84
C GLU A 173 7.36 -17.25 5.36
N ILE A 174 6.22 -16.56 5.35
CA ILE A 174 4.97 -17.24 5.72
C ILE A 174 3.79 -16.59 5.00
N GLY A 175 3.13 -17.35 4.10
CA GLY A 175 1.83 -16.95 3.57
C GLY A 175 0.87 -16.71 4.75
N LEU A 176 0.02 -15.67 4.68
CA LEU A 176 -1.01 -15.45 5.71
C LEU A 176 -1.85 -16.72 5.94
N TYR A 177 -2.04 -17.48 4.86
CA TYR A 177 -2.77 -18.73 4.81
C TYR A 177 -1.92 -19.98 5.16
N GLN A 178 -0.62 -19.82 5.44
CA GLN A 178 0.25 -20.90 5.93
C GLN A 178 0.33 -20.93 7.47
N ASN A 179 -0.14 -19.89 8.15
CA ASN A 179 -0.06 -19.72 9.62
C ASN A 179 -1.41 -19.89 10.35
N LEU A 180 -2.49 -20.23 9.65
CA LEU A 180 -3.72 -20.64 10.31
C LEU A 180 -3.43 -21.99 11.00
N ASN A 181 -3.47 -21.98 12.34
CA ASN A 181 -3.27 -23.18 13.14
C ASN A 181 -4.19 -24.30 12.63
N PHE A 182 -3.63 -25.49 12.46
CA PHE A 182 -4.27 -26.71 11.96
C PHE A 182 -5.41 -27.26 12.87
N ASP A 183 -5.83 -26.51 13.89
CA ASP A 183 -6.82 -26.95 14.89
C ASP A 183 -8.26 -26.47 14.59
N ASP A 184 -8.48 -25.48 13.70
CA ASP A 184 -9.81 -24.88 13.43
C ASP A 184 -10.44 -25.29 12.07
N GLY A 185 -10.10 -26.47 11.56
CA GLY A 185 -10.71 -27.04 10.36
C GLY A 185 -9.88 -26.85 9.08
N PRO A 186 -10.40 -27.30 7.92
CA PRO A 186 -9.65 -27.40 6.68
C PRO A 186 -9.28 -26.03 6.13
N CYS A 187 -8.03 -25.66 6.39
CA CYS A 187 -7.36 -24.54 5.77
C CYS A 187 -7.22 -24.84 4.27
N ILE A 188 -7.90 -24.05 3.43
CA ILE A 188 -7.63 -24.02 1.99
C ILE A 188 -6.14 -23.71 1.87
N SER A 189 -5.37 -24.68 1.38
CA SER A 189 -3.93 -24.57 1.19
C SER A 189 -3.62 -23.52 0.09
N SER A 190 -3.69 -22.27 0.54
CA SER A 190 -2.79 -21.12 0.42
C SER A 190 -2.12 -20.75 -0.90
N SER A 191 -1.99 -21.60 -1.92
CA SER A 191 -1.14 -21.25 -3.07
C SER A 191 -1.67 -20.08 -3.92
N PHE A 192 -2.98 -19.99 -4.17
CA PHE A 192 -3.56 -18.97 -5.06
C PHE A 192 -3.72 -17.60 -4.40
N LEU A 193 -4.22 -17.57 -3.16
CA LEU A 193 -4.30 -16.33 -2.39
C LEU A 193 -2.89 -15.82 -2.08
N ASP A 194 -1.95 -16.73 -1.81
CA ASP A 194 -0.54 -16.36 -1.74
C ASP A 194 -0.11 -15.76 -3.08
N GLU A 195 -0.30 -16.41 -4.24
CA GLU A 195 0.06 -15.85 -5.56
C GLU A 195 -0.53 -14.46 -5.83
N MET A 196 -1.78 -14.23 -5.43
CA MET A 196 -2.41 -12.93 -5.54
C MET A 196 -1.72 -11.88 -4.67
N ILE A 197 -1.45 -12.19 -3.40
CA ILE A 197 -0.66 -11.35 -2.51
C ILE A 197 0.74 -11.14 -3.10
N LEU A 198 1.37 -12.19 -3.63
CA LEU A 198 2.68 -12.13 -4.29
C LEU A 198 2.66 -11.21 -5.51
N SER A 199 1.53 -11.08 -6.20
CA SER A 199 1.38 -10.18 -7.34
C SER A 199 1.47 -8.70 -6.95
N PHE A 200 1.16 -8.38 -5.69
CA PHE A 200 1.35 -7.06 -5.08
C PHE A 200 2.73 -6.90 -4.43
N ARG A 201 3.70 -7.77 -4.73
CA ARG A 201 5.08 -7.56 -4.31
C ARG A 201 5.69 -6.35 -4.98
N LYS A 202 6.26 -5.46 -4.16
CA LYS A 202 6.91 -4.25 -4.66
C LYS A 202 8.34 -4.53 -5.11
N ASP A 203 8.69 -4.12 -6.32
CA ASP A 203 10.08 -4.09 -6.78
C ASP A 203 10.79 -2.84 -6.26
N THR A 204 11.62 -3.04 -5.22
CA THR A 204 12.42 -1.96 -4.65
C THR A 204 13.83 -1.85 -5.25
N VAL A 205 14.30 -2.89 -5.94
CA VAL A 205 15.66 -3.00 -6.49
C VAL A 205 15.79 -2.19 -7.78
N SER A 206 14.82 -2.30 -8.70
CA SER A 206 14.89 -1.58 -9.97
C SER A 206 14.88 -0.06 -9.80
N PRO A 207 14.04 0.54 -8.92
CA PRO A 207 14.10 1.98 -8.67
C PRO A 207 15.42 2.46 -8.07
N LEU A 208 16.04 1.68 -7.17
CA LEU A 208 17.36 2.01 -6.62
C LEU A 208 18.42 2.10 -7.72
N LYS A 209 18.39 1.17 -8.69
CA LYS A 209 19.28 1.20 -9.85
C LYS A 209 18.98 2.38 -10.76
N LYS A 210 17.71 2.60 -11.09
CA LYS A 210 17.24 3.68 -11.97
C LYS A 210 17.65 5.06 -11.47
N TYR A 211 17.54 5.30 -10.16
CA TYR A 211 17.83 6.59 -9.54
C TYR A 211 19.17 6.62 -8.80
N ASN A 212 20.09 5.72 -9.12
CA ASN A 212 21.41 5.68 -8.49
C ASN A 212 22.16 7.02 -8.60
N ASP A 213 22.04 7.71 -9.73
CA ASP A 213 22.65 9.02 -9.95
C ASP A 213 22.08 10.12 -9.04
N PHE A 214 20.83 9.99 -8.60
CA PHE A 214 20.28 10.87 -7.58
C PHE A 214 20.94 10.59 -6.22
N PHE A 215 20.98 9.32 -5.80
CA PHE A 215 21.58 8.95 -4.52
C PHE A 215 23.08 9.31 -4.44
N LYS A 216 23.81 9.25 -5.56
CA LYS A 216 25.21 9.69 -5.64
C LYS A 216 25.41 11.21 -5.51
N LYS A 217 24.37 12.01 -5.77
CA LYS A 217 24.43 13.48 -5.61
C LYS A 217 24.21 13.92 -4.17
N LEU A 218 23.52 13.09 -3.39
CA LEU A 218 23.42 13.29 -1.95
C LEU A 218 24.81 13.22 -1.33
N ASN A 219 25.09 14.14 -0.43
CA ASN A 219 26.39 14.24 0.22
C ASN A 219 26.26 14.91 1.59
N TYR A 220 27.37 14.98 2.33
CA TYR A 220 27.42 15.46 3.71
C TYR A 220 27.15 16.97 3.89
N THR A 221 27.02 17.76 2.82
CA THR A 221 26.54 19.15 2.94
C THR A 221 25.04 19.24 3.16
N ILE A 222 24.31 18.14 3.00
CA ILE A 222 22.87 18.07 3.31
C ILE A 222 22.74 17.84 4.81
N ASP A 223 22.38 18.90 5.53
CA ASP A 223 22.17 18.94 6.97
C ASP A 223 20.69 19.16 7.36
N GLU A 224 19.80 19.36 6.40
CA GLU A 224 18.36 19.48 6.64
C GLU A 224 17.58 18.51 5.75
N VAL A 225 16.64 17.78 6.36
CA VAL A 225 15.71 16.88 5.65
C VAL A 225 14.29 17.22 6.04
N TYR A 226 13.45 17.60 5.08
CA TYR A 226 12.04 17.89 5.33
C TYR A 226 11.17 16.74 4.82
N SER A 227 10.39 16.11 5.71
CA SER A 227 9.48 15.02 5.38
C SER A 227 8.03 15.44 5.55
N TYR A 228 7.19 15.04 4.59
CA TYR A 228 5.76 15.35 4.56
C TYR A 228 4.95 14.09 4.35
N GLY A 229 4.06 13.76 5.30
CA GLY A 229 3.04 12.72 5.13
C GLY A 229 3.60 11.33 4.87
N PHE A 230 4.77 11.00 5.43
CA PHE A 230 5.44 9.73 5.18
C PHE A 230 5.38 8.82 6.42
N SER A 231 4.94 7.57 6.23
CA SER A 231 4.74 6.59 7.31
C SER A 231 6.02 5.84 7.71
N TYR A 232 7.08 5.94 6.90
CA TYR A 232 8.31 5.17 7.04
C TYR A 232 8.06 3.67 7.08
N GLY A 233 7.16 3.18 6.21
CA GLY A 233 6.85 1.77 6.05
C GLY A 233 8.10 0.92 5.80
N LYS A 234 8.05 -0.35 6.24
CA LYS A 234 9.20 -1.27 6.16
C LYS A 234 9.64 -1.51 4.72
N VAL A 235 8.68 -1.61 3.78
CA VAL A 235 8.90 -1.75 2.33
C VAL A 235 9.77 -0.64 1.74
N ASP A 236 9.61 0.60 2.21
CA ASP A 236 10.34 1.77 1.71
C ASP A 236 11.65 2.03 2.46
N SER A 237 11.94 1.23 3.49
CA SER A 237 13.09 1.43 4.37
C SER A 237 14.42 1.41 3.62
N VAL A 238 14.51 0.67 2.50
CA VAL A 238 15.72 0.60 1.67
C VAL A 238 16.11 1.97 1.10
N TYR A 239 15.14 2.79 0.71
CA TYR A 239 15.37 4.14 0.19
C TYR A 239 15.78 5.09 1.32
N ILE A 240 15.09 5.00 2.46
CA ILE A 240 15.36 5.85 3.61
C ILE A 240 16.74 5.57 4.20
N LYS A 241 17.12 4.30 4.37
CA LYS A 241 18.47 3.89 4.79
C LYS A 241 19.53 4.46 3.85
N LYS A 242 19.28 4.41 2.54
CA LYS A 242 20.22 4.96 1.54
C LYS A 242 20.34 6.48 1.62
N ILE A 243 19.24 7.21 1.89
CA ILE A 243 19.28 8.66 2.13
C ILE A 243 20.08 8.95 3.39
N ILE A 244 19.74 8.31 4.52
CA ILE A 244 20.41 8.50 5.82
C ILE A 244 21.92 8.26 5.71
N SER A 245 22.36 7.22 4.99
CA SER A 245 23.78 6.92 4.83
C SER A 245 24.55 7.94 3.97
N SER A 246 23.84 8.80 3.25
CA SER A 246 24.41 9.70 2.24
C SER A 246 24.34 11.19 2.62
N ILE A 247 23.72 11.53 3.76
CA ILE A 247 23.58 12.90 4.28
C ILE A 247 24.42 13.11 5.54
N SER A 248 24.50 14.35 6.03
CA SER A 248 25.23 14.68 7.26
C SER A 248 24.78 13.81 8.45
N PRO A 249 25.71 13.19 9.21
CA PRO A 249 25.37 12.46 10.44
C PRO A 249 24.69 13.33 11.51
N ASN A 250 24.92 14.65 11.43
CA ASN A 250 24.37 15.66 12.34
C ASN A 250 23.17 16.40 11.72
N ALA A 251 22.61 15.91 10.62
CA ALA A 251 21.46 16.54 9.97
C ALA A 251 20.27 16.67 10.92
N THR A 252 19.43 17.67 10.71
CA THR A 252 18.13 17.81 11.35
C THR A 252 17.05 17.27 10.42
N TRP A 253 16.23 16.36 10.94
CA TRP A 253 15.09 15.80 10.23
C TRP A 253 13.80 16.45 10.71
N TYR A 254 13.21 17.25 9.83
CA TYR A 254 12.01 18.04 10.07
C TYR A 254 10.74 17.26 9.72
N PHE A 255 9.79 17.28 10.65
CA PHE A 255 8.40 16.85 10.45
C PHE A 255 7.47 18.05 10.32
N THR A 256 6.27 17.83 9.81
CA THR A 256 5.25 18.89 9.72
C THR A 256 4.60 19.19 11.06
N GLU A 257 4.03 20.39 11.20
CA GLU A 257 3.22 20.77 12.36
C GLU A 257 2.01 19.81 12.54
N PHE A 258 1.34 19.46 11.44
CA PHE A 258 0.25 18.48 11.46
C PHE A 258 0.68 17.11 12.02
N GLU A 259 1.88 16.64 11.68
CA GLU A 259 2.41 15.40 12.26
C GLU A 259 2.80 15.53 13.73
N SER A 260 3.03 16.76 14.21
CA SER A 260 3.34 17.01 15.61
C SER A 260 2.13 16.98 16.53
N ASP A 261 0.92 17.15 15.97
CA ASP A 261 -0.34 17.08 16.70
C ASP A 261 -0.62 15.66 17.22
N ASP A 262 -0.19 14.62 16.47
CA ASP A 262 -0.20 13.23 16.93
C ASP A 262 1.17 12.80 17.46
N SER A 263 1.38 13.07 18.75
CA SER A 263 2.64 12.74 19.43
C SER A 263 2.99 11.25 19.42
N ALA A 264 1.99 10.35 19.38
CA ALA A 264 2.20 8.90 19.39
C ALA A 264 2.67 8.43 18.00
N ALA A 265 1.98 8.83 16.94
CA ALA A 265 2.40 8.54 15.58
C ALA A 265 3.77 9.14 15.25
N LEU A 266 4.04 10.37 15.69
CA LEU A 266 5.35 11.00 15.51
C LEU A 266 6.46 10.23 16.23
N ARG A 267 6.20 9.75 17.46
CA ARG A 267 7.17 8.93 18.20
C ARG A 267 7.50 7.64 17.44
N ILE A 268 6.51 6.97 16.85
CA ILE A 268 6.72 5.78 16.02
C ILE A 268 7.62 6.09 14.82
N LYS A 269 7.35 7.19 14.10
CA LYS A 269 8.18 7.63 12.97
C LYS A 269 9.63 7.89 13.37
N LYS A 270 9.85 8.59 14.50
CA LYS A 270 11.19 8.85 15.05
C LYS A 270 11.93 7.55 15.39
N ILE A 271 11.25 6.57 16.01
CA ILE A 271 11.84 5.25 16.32
C ILE A 271 12.23 4.51 15.04
N LYS A 272 11.38 4.51 14.01
CA LYS A 272 11.67 3.89 12.71
C LYS A 272 12.93 4.51 12.07
N LEU A 273 13.04 5.84 12.06
CA LEU A 273 14.24 6.54 11.56
C LEU A 273 15.51 6.18 12.34
N ARG A 274 15.44 6.08 13.67
CA ARG A 274 16.57 5.59 14.48
C ARG A 274 16.96 4.15 14.12
N LYS A 275 15.98 3.26 13.94
CA LYS A 275 16.20 1.87 13.48
C LYS A 275 16.83 1.82 12.08
N TYR A 276 16.57 2.81 11.24
CA TYR A 276 17.18 2.96 9.92
C TYR A 276 18.56 3.63 9.93
N GLY A 277 19.09 3.97 11.11
CA GLY A 277 20.46 4.44 11.31
C GLY A 277 20.62 5.95 11.42
N PHE A 278 19.52 6.72 11.49
CA PHE A 278 19.61 8.18 11.61
C PHE A 278 20.13 8.58 13.00
N LYS A 279 21.21 9.37 13.05
CA LYS A 279 21.90 9.79 14.28
C LYS A 279 21.72 11.28 14.61
N GLY A 280 21.19 12.07 13.70
CA GLY A 280 21.00 13.50 13.86
C GLY A 280 19.84 13.88 14.79
N THR A 281 19.37 15.10 14.67
CA THR A 281 18.30 15.68 15.49
C THR A 281 16.95 15.63 14.78
N PHE A 282 15.87 15.72 15.55
CA PHE A 282 14.52 15.84 15.01
C PHE A 282 13.96 17.20 15.39
N ASP A 283 13.27 17.85 14.47
CA ASP A 283 12.61 19.14 14.71
C ASP A 283 11.28 19.23 13.93
N ILE A 284 10.52 20.29 14.17
CA ILE A 284 9.23 20.56 13.52
C ILE A 284 9.37 21.78 12.62
N PHE A 285 9.06 21.62 11.34
CA PHE A 285 8.94 22.72 10.41
C PHE A 285 7.54 23.31 10.49
N LYS A 286 7.47 24.58 10.90
CA LYS A 286 6.23 25.35 10.98
C LYS A 286 5.94 25.98 9.61
N GLY A 287 5.22 25.24 8.75
CA GLY A 287 4.92 25.65 7.37
C GLY A 287 3.70 25.02 6.74
#